data_AF-A0A1Q3T9A9-F1
#
_entry.id   AF-A0A1Q3T9A9-F1
#
_cell.length_a   1.000
_cell.length_b   1.000
_cell.length_c   1.000
_cell.angle_alpha   90.00
_cell.angle_beta   90.00
_cell.angle_gamma   90.00
#
_symmetry.space_group_name_H-M   'P 1'
#
loop_
_entity.id
_entity.type
_entity.pdbx_description
1 polymer ?
#
loop_
_entity_poly.entity_id
_entity_poly.type
_entity_poly.pdbx_seq_one_letter_code
_entity_poly.pdbx_strand_id
1 'polypeptide(L)'
;MKAYKPFSPERLFHIRRLRKARRLFKLTPLFAFEQMKLQYAEYTYADFMEDLRRRSRKKQRLKKSPLVRYGRYQRMEKLLTQYRETGNLDLAQKATQLRRRMTKPYTVLVRLKEASMEYTLSPFIPIEAIEQLVLHLKTCSTEQLATELVQQCRDSHVIG
;
A
#
# COMPACT_ATOMS: atom_id res chain seq x y z
N MET A 1 -2.75 24.15 19.66
CA MET A 1 -2.20 24.45 18.32
C MET A 1 -0.74 24.88 18.47
N LYS A 2 0.23 24.25 17.80
CA LYS A 2 1.64 24.68 17.88
C LYS A 2 1.79 26.00 17.12
N ALA A 3 2.05 27.11 17.84
CA ALA A 3 2.37 28.39 17.23
C ALA A 3 3.66 28.24 16.40
N TYR A 4 3.56 28.42 15.09
CA TYR A 4 4.72 28.39 14.20
C TYR A 4 5.52 29.67 14.43
N LYS A 5 6.73 29.55 15.00
CA LYS A 5 7.66 30.69 15.04
C LYS A 5 8.04 31.04 13.61
N PRO A 6 7.93 32.32 13.18
CA PRO A 6 8.37 32.73 11.86
C PRO A 6 9.88 32.45 11.71
N PHE A 7 10.31 32.10 10.50
CA PHE A 7 11.73 31.93 10.22
C PHE A 7 12.48 33.25 10.43
N SER A 8 13.71 33.19 10.94
CA SER A 8 14.56 34.37 11.03
C SER A 8 14.82 34.97 9.63
N PRO A 9 15.03 36.30 9.52
CA PRO A 9 15.32 36.95 8.25
C PRO A 9 16.50 36.32 7.49
N GLU A 10 17.57 35.97 8.21
CA GLU A 10 18.75 35.28 7.68
C GLU A 10 18.40 33.91 7.09
N ARG A 11 17.59 33.12 7.80
CA ARG A 11 17.15 31.81 7.34
C ARG A 11 16.28 31.92 6.11
N LEU A 12 15.40 32.93 6.05
CA LEU A 12 14.59 33.20 4.86
C LEU A 12 15.46 33.61 3.67
N PHE A 13 16.47 34.45 3.90
CA PHE A 13 17.44 34.85 2.88
C PHE A 13 18.14 33.63 2.27
N HIS A 14 18.69 32.74 3.10
CA HIS A 14 19.33 31.52 2.63
C HIS A 14 18.37 30.61 1.85
N ILE A 15 17.14 30.43 2.32
CA ILE A 15 16.13 29.62 1.61
C ILE A 15 15.80 30.23 0.24
N ARG A 16 15.67 31.56 0.16
CA ARG A 16 15.38 32.26 -1.10
C ARG A 16 16.55 32.16 -2.08
N ARG A 17 17.78 32.40 -1.61
CA ARG A 17 19.03 32.26 -2.39
C ARG A 17 19.15 30.85 -2.97
N LEU A 18 19.03 29.83 -2.13
CA LEU A 18 19.05 28.41 -2.51
C LEU A 18 18.01 28.08 -3.60
N ARG A 19 16.76 28.53 -3.42
CA ARG A 19 15.68 28.29 -4.39
C ARG A 19 15.98 28.95 -5.73
N LYS A 20 16.56 30.15 -5.71
CA LYS A 20 16.91 30.88 -6.93
C LYS A 20 18.06 30.21 -7.67
N ALA A 21 19.15 29.87 -6.98
CA ALA A 21 20.28 29.13 -7.55
C ALA A 21 19.81 27.85 -8.27
N ARG A 22 18.97 27.04 -7.62
CA ARG A 22 18.41 25.80 -8.20
C ARG A 22 17.47 26.06 -9.38
N ARG A 23 16.70 27.13 -9.34
CA ARG A 23 15.81 27.51 -10.44
C ARG A 23 16.61 27.93 -11.67
N LEU A 24 17.58 28.82 -11.48
CA LEU A 24 18.46 29.29 -12.55
C LEU A 24 19.28 28.14 -13.14
N PHE A 25 19.83 27.26 -12.30
CA PHE A 25 20.54 26.07 -12.79
C PHE A 25 19.66 25.14 -13.63
N LYS A 26 18.35 25.08 -13.36
CA LYS A 26 17.41 24.31 -14.18
C LYS A 26 17.07 24.99 -15.51
N LEU A 27 17.02 26.32 -15.56
CA LEU A 27 16.61 27.09 -16.74
C LEU A 27 17.78 27.45 -17.65
N THR A 28 18.87 27.92 -17.07
CA THR A 28 20.04 28.51 -17.73
C THR A 28 21.34 28.01 -17.07
N PRO A 29 21.63 26.69 -17.10
CA PRO A 29 22.71 26.08 -16.32
C PRO A 29 24.09 26.73 -16.51
N LEU A 30 24.44 27.07 -17.75
CA LEU A 30 25.74 27.66 -18.10
C LEU A 30 25.93 29.07 -17.53
N PHE A 31 24.85 29.85 -17.41
CA PHE A 31 24.89 31.24 -16.96
C PHE A 31 24.36 31.43 -15.52
N ALA A 32 23.90 30.36 -14.88
CA ALA A 32 23.21 30.42 -13.59
C ALA A 32 24.10 31.01 -12.49
N PHE A 33 25.41 30.73 -12.51
CA PHE A 33 26.35 31.29 -11.55
C PHE A 33 26.52 32.81 -11.74
N GLU A 34 26.80 33.27 -12.96
CA GLU A 34 26.94 34.71 -13.26
C GLU A 34 25.66 35.48 -12.93
N GLN A 35 24.49 34.91 -13.22
CA GLN A 35 23.20 35.50 -12.86
C GLN A 35 22.97 35.57 -11.34
N MET A 36 23.51 34.62 -10.56
CA MET A 36 23.49 34.70 -9.10
C MET A 36 24.45 35.78 -8.59
N LYS A 37 25.64 35.89 -9.17
CA LYS A 37 26.65 36.90 -8.81
C LYS A 37 26.16 38.33 -9.09
N LEU A 38 25.43 38.55 -10.17
CA LEU A 38 24.79 39.84 -10.48
C LEU A 38 23.83 40.31 -9.39
N GLN A 39 23.17 39.38 -8.69
CA GLN A 39 22.20 39.72 -7.65
C GLN A 39 22.79 39.71 -6.25
N TYR A 40 23.84 38.93 -6.03
CA TYR A 40 24.48 38.74 -4.74
C TYR A 40 25.99 38.99 -4.92
N ALA A 41 26.44 40.21 -4.63
CA ALA A 41 27.80 40.66 -4.94
C ALA A 41 28.90 39.78 -4.31
N GLU A 42 28.67 39.28 -3.09
CA GLU A 42 29.61 38.41 -2.35
C GLU A 42 29.44 36.92 -2.65
N TYR A 43 28.59 36.55 -3.61
CA TYR A 43 28.28 35.14 -3.87
C TYR A 43 29.39 34.44 -4.61
N THR A 44 29.98 33.43 -3.96
CA THR A 44 31.11 32.69 -4.51
C THR A 44 30.67 31.48 -5.31
N TYR A 45 31.57 30.96 -6.15
CA TYR A 45 31.31 29.71 -6.87
C TYR A 45 31.14 28.52 -5.90
N ALA A 46 31.85 28.53 -4.77
CA ALA A 46 31.71 27.52 -3.73
C ALA A 46 30.30 27.52 -3.11
N ASP A 47 29.73 28.70 -2.83
CA ASP A 47 28.35 28.83 -2.37
C ASP A 47 27.34 28.27 -3.38
N PHE A 48 27.58 28.52 -4.66
CA PHE A 48 26.73 28.01 -5.74
C PHE A 48 26.71 26.48 -5.77
N MET A 49 27.88 25.85 -5.72
CA MET A 49 27.99 24.38 -5.70
C MET A 49 27.35 23.78 -4.44
N GLU A 50 27.52 24.42 -3.28
CA GLU A 50 26.91 23.97 -2.03
C GLU A 50 25.37 24.14 -2.04
N ASP A 51 24.84 25.20 -2.65
CA ASP A 51 23.39 25.40 -2.82
C ASP A 51 22.78 24.37 -3.80
N LEU A 52 23.53 23.96 -4.84
CA LEU A 52 23.11 22.90 -5.77
C LEU A 52 23.20 21.50 -5.17
N ARG A 53 24.04 21.29 -4.15
CA ARG A 53 24.22 20.01 -3.49
C ARG A 53 22.90 19.48 -2.92
N ARG A 54 22.56 18.23 -3.26
CA ARG A 54 21.44 17.53 -2.61
C ARG A 54 21.87 17.05 -1.23
N ARG A 55 21.42 17.75 -0.18
CA ARG A 55 21.73 17.42 1.22
C ARG A 55 21.03 16.18 1.78
N SER A 56 19.94 15.72 1.16
CA SER A 56 19.19 14.56 1.63
C SER A 56 18.92 13.54 0.53
N ARG A 57 19.06 12.26 0.89
CA ARG A 57 18.62 11.13 0.05
C ARG A 57 17.11 11.29 -0.20
N LYS A 58 16.67 11.06 -1.44
CA LYS A 58 15.23 11.06 -1.76
C LYS A 58 14.54 10.04 -0.83
N LYS A 59 13.53 10.48 -0.08
CA LYS A 59 12.69 9.58 0.72
C LYS A 59 12.05 8.57 -0.21
N GLN A 60 12.34 7.28 -0.03
CA GLN A 60 11.61 6.23 -0.73
C GLN A 60 10.20 6.18 -0.15
N ARG A 61 9.18 6.32 -1.00
CA ARG A 61 7.80 6.09 -0.59
C ARG A 61 7.62 4.59 -0.43
N LEU A 62 7.31 4.14 0.79
CA LEU A 62 6.87 2.75 1.02
C LEU A 62 5.54 2.56 0.29
N LYS A 63 5.59 1.94 -0.90
CA LYS A 63 4.36 1.56 -1.61
C LYS A 63 3.74 0.39 -0.87
N LYS A 64 2.44 0.50 -0.54
CA LYS A 64 1.67 -0.67 -0.08
C LYS A 64 1.72 -1.75 -1.16
N SER A 65 1.79 -3.01 -0.76
CA SER A 65 1.71 -4.12 -1.71
C SER A 65 0.37 -4.07 -2.45
N PRO A 66 0.33 -4.28 -3.78
CA PRO A 66 -0.95 -4.34 -4.52
C PRO A 66 -1.82 -5.51 -4.07
N LEU A 67 -1.26 -6.49 -3.34
CA LEU A 67 -1.98 -7.65 -2.84
C LEU A 67 -2.91 -7.35 -1.66
N VAL A 68 -2.76 -6.18 -1.03
CA VAL A 68 -3.56 -5.77 0.15
C VAL A 68 -5.07 -5.79 -0.14
N ARG A 69 -5.47 -5.61 -1.40
CA ARG A 69 -6.88 -5.61 -1.82
C ARG A 69 -7.55 -6.99 -1.79
N TYR A 70 -6.80 -8.09 -1.75
CA TYR A 70 -7.36 -9.43 -1.81
C TYR A 70 -7.69 -9.95 -0.40
N GLY A 71 -8.81 -10.66 -0.27
CA GLY A 71 -9.32 -11.06 1.04
C GLY A 71 -8.45 -12.07 1.79
N ARG A 72 -7.57 -12.82 1.09
CA ARG A 72 -6.60 -13.73 1.72
C ARG A 72 -5.40 -13.01 2.35
N TYR A 73 -5.16 -11.74 2.00
CA TYR A 73 -3.94 -11.02 2.37
C TYR A 73 -3.80 -10.86 3.88
N GLN A 74 -4.87 -10.45 4.56
CA GLN A 74 -4.83 -10.24 6.01
C GLN A 74 -4.50 -11.51 6.78
N ARG A 75 -5.11 -12.64 6.41
CA ARG A 75 -4.82 -13.95 7.03
C ARG A 75 -3.38 -14.41 6.76
N MET A 76 -2.89 -14.19 5.54
CA MET A 76 -1.49 -14.49 5.20
C MET A 76 -0.51 -13.69 6.07
N GLU A 77 -0.72 -12.38 6.24
CA GLU A 77 0.12 -11.55 7.11
C GLU A 77 0.05 -12.00 8.56
N LYS A 78 -1.13 -12.33 9.10
CA LYS A 78 -1.27 -12.88 10.46
C LYS A 78 -0.44 -14.15 10.65
N LEU A 79 -0.50 -15.09 9.70
CA LEU A 79 0.30 -16.32 9.75
C LEU A 79 1.80 -16.05 9.68
N LEU A 80 2.24 -15.10 8.87
CA LEU A 80 3.65 -14.70 8.78
C LEU A 80 4.13 -14.05 10.08
N THR A 81 3.31 -13.22 10.72
CA THR A 81 3.63 -12.63 12.02
C THR A 81 3.77 -13.71 13.09
N GLN A 82 2.81 -14.63 13.18
CA GLN A 82 2.88 -15.76 14.12
C GLN A 82 4.08 -16.67 13.84
N TYR A 83 4.44 -16.89 12.58
CA TYR A 83 5.65 -17.64 12.21
C TYR A 83 6.92 -16.95 12.72
N ARG A 84 7.03 -15.62 12.60
CA ARG A 84 8.19 -14.87 13.10
C ARG A 84 8.33 -14.97 14.62
N GLU A 85 7.21 -15.07 15.33
CA GLU A 85 7.18 -15.19 16.79
C GLU A 85 7.47 -16.60 17.27
N THR A 86 6.93 -17.63 16.60
CA THR A 86 6.96 -19.02 17.08
C THR A 86 8.01 -19.90 16.41
N GLY A 87 8.50 -19.51 15.22
CA GLY A 87 9.34 -20.36 14.38
C GLY A 87 8.63 -21.57 13.76
N ASN A 88 7.31 -21.72 13.92
CA ASN A 88 6.58 -22.89 13.44
C ASN A 88 6.42 -22.90 11.90
N LEU A 89 7.09 -23.84 11.24
CA LEU A 89 7.10 -23.98 9.78
C LEU A 89 5.70 -24.20 9.16
N ASP A 90 4.75 -24.79 9.89
CA ASP A 90 3.39 -25.01 9.39
C ASP A 90 2.68 -23.69 9.07
N LEU A 91 2.94 -22.66 9.88
CA LEU A 91 2.39 -21.31 9.67
C LEU A 91 2.97 -20.68 8.40
N ALA A 92 4.28 -20.86 8.17
CA ALA A 92 4.94 -20.39 6.95
C ALA A 92 4.43 -21.12 5.70
N GLN A 93 4.20 -22.42 5.79
CA GLN A 93 3.62 -23.21 4.70
C GLN A 93 2.20 -22.74 4.37
N LYS A 94 1.34 -22.57 5.38
CA LYS A 94 -0.03 -22.04 5.19
C LYS A 94 -0.02 -20.65 4.56
N ALA A 95 0.85 -19.75 5.02
CA ALA A 95 0.99 -18.42 4.43
C ALA A 95 1.42 -18.50 2.95
N THR A 96 2.34 -19.39 2.61
CA THR A 96 2.80 -19.61 1.23
C THR A 96 1.68 -20.15 0.34
N GLN A 97 0.86 -21.08 0.85
CA GLN A 97 -0.31 -21.58 0.14
C GLN A 97 -1.33 -20.46 -0.15
N LEU A 98 -1.64 -19.62 0.84
CA LEU A 98 -2.52 -18.46 0.65
C LEU A 98 -1.95 -17.49 -0.38
N ARG A 99 -0.64 -17.23 -0.35
CA ARG A 99 0.04 -16.37 -1.33
C ARG A 99 -0.09 -16.89 -2.76
N ARG A 100 0.08 -18.20 -2.98
CA ARG A 100 -0.09 -18.84 -4.30
C ARG A 100 -1.52 -18.74 -4.85
N ARG A 101 -2.51 -18.64 -3.97
CA ARG A 101 -3.94 -18.57 -4.33
C ARG A 101 -4.53 -17.17 -4.18
N MET A 102 -3.72 -16.13 -3.96
CA MET A 102 -4.16 -14.79 -3.61
C MET A 102 -5.22 -14.22 -4.57
N THR A 103 -4.96 -14.35 -5.87
CA THR A 103 -5.82 -13.83 -6.95
C THR A 103 -6.89 -14.82 -7.42
N LYS A 104 -6.82 -16.08 -6.98
CA LYS A 104 -7.74 -17.12 -7.44
C LYS A 104 -9.10 -16.95 -6.75
N PRO A 105 -10.23 -17.08 -7.47
CA PRO A 105 -11.53 -17.08 -6.84
C PRO A 105 -11.63 -18.22 -5.80
N TYR A 106 -12.54 -18.08 -4.84
CA TYR A 106 -12.86 -19.19 -3.95
C TYR A 106 -13.89 -20.08 -4.64
N THR A 107 -13.70 -21.39 -4.54
CA THR A 107 -14.67 -22.40 -4.95
C THR A 107 -15.20 -23.07 -3.71
N VAL A 108 -16.52 -23.03 -3.54
CA VAL A 108 -17.23 -23.65 -2.41
C VAL A 108 -18.12 -24.74 -2.98
N LEU A 109 -17.84 -25.98 -2.59
CA LEU A 109 -18.63 -27.14 -2.99
C LEU A 109 -19.58 -27.51 -1.84
N VAL A 110 -20.88 -27.46 -2.12
CA VAL A 110 -21.94 -27.83 -1.20
C VAL A 110 -22.50 -29.18 -1.63
N ARG A 111 -22.48 -30.17 -0.73
CA ARG A 111 -23.07 -31.49 -0.95
C ARG A 111 -24.36 -31.60 -0.17
N LEU A 112 -25.48 -31.68 -0.88
CA LEU A 112 -26.79 -32.01 -0.35
C LEU A 112 -27.08 -33.50 -0.62
N LYS A 113 -28.11 -34.06 0.03
CA LYS A 113 -28.43 -35.49 -0.08
C LYS A 113 -28.65 -35.97 -1.52
N GLU A 114 -29.16 -35.10 -2.39
CA GLU A 114 -29.56 -35.46 -3.76
C GLU A 114 -28.74 -34.72 -4.83
N ALA A 115 -27.89 -33.76 -4.46
CA ALA A 115 -27.15 -32.94 -5.43
C ALA A 115 -25.85 -32.36 -4.85
N SER A 116 -24.91 -32.03 -5.74
CA SER A 116 -23.71 -31.24 -5.42
C SER A 116 -23.70 -29.95 -6.22
N MET A 117 -23.50 -28.83 -5.53
CA MET A 117 -23.47 -27.49 -6.12
C MET A 117 -22.09 -26.86 -5.91
N GLU A 118 -21.58 -26.21 -6.96
CA GLU A 118 -20.32 -25.46 -6.89
C GLU A 118 -20.59 -23.96 -7.03
N TYR A 119 -20.14 -23.20 -6.04
CA TYR A 119 -20.25 -21.74 -6.04
C TYR A 119 -18.88 -21.10 -6.16
N THR A 120 -18.72 -20.24 -7.15
CA THR A 120 -17.52 -19.41 -7.33
C THR A 120 -17.75 -18.03 -6.68
N LEU A 121 -16.76 -17.60 -5.88
CA LEU A 121 -16.77 -16.35 -5.12
C LEU A 121 -15.52 -15.52 -5.42
N SER A 122 -15.67 -14.21 -5.37
CA SER A 122 -14.62 -13.24 -5.71
C SER A 122 -13.38 -13.38 -4.82
N PRO A 123 -12.15 -13.25 -5.36
CA PRO A 123 -10.91 -13.28 -4.57
C PRO A 123 -10.76 -12.08 -3.62
N PHE A 124 -11.59 -11.05 -3.76
CA PHE A 124 -11.57 -9.86 -2.90
C PHE A 124 -12.31 -10.07 -1.58
N ILE A 125 -13.18 -11.09 -1.49
CA ILE A 125 -13.93 -11.39 -0.28
C ILE A 125 -12.96 -11.89 0.81
N PRO A 126 -13.00 -11.33 2.03
CA PRO A 126 -12.19 -11.79 3.16
C PRO A 126 -12.33 -13.28 3.39
N ILE A 127 -11.22 -13.98 3.64
CA ILE A 127 -11.26 -15.44 3.84
C ILE A 127 -12.09 -15.82 5.07
N GLU A 128 -12.11 -14.97 6.11
CA GLU A 128 -12.96 -15.12 7.29
C GLU A 128 -14.45 -15.20 6.93
N ALA A 129 -14.92 -14.36 6.01
CA ALA A 129 -16.31 -14.37 5.56
C ALA A 129 -16.65 -15.65 4.79
N ILE A 130 -15.70 -16.16 3.99
CA ILE A 130 -15.84 -17.44 3.30
C ILE A 130 -15.90 -18.59 4.30
N GLU A 131 -15.05 -18.59 5.33
CA GLU A 131 -15.07 -19.61 6.40
C GLU A 131 -16.42 -19.61 7.13
N GLN A 132 -16.97 -18.44 7.45
CA GLN A 132 -18.30 -18.30 8.05
C GLN A 132 -19.41 -18.80 7.12
N LEU A 133 -19.37 -18.44 5.84
CA LEU A 133 -20.31 -18.93 4.84
C LEU A 133 -20.29 -20.46 4.77
N VAL A 134 -19.11 -21.06 4.72
CA VAL A 134 -18.96 -22.53 4.70
C VAL A 134 -19.54 -23.17 5.96
N LEU A 135 -19.40 -22.53 7.12
CA LEU A 135 -20.03 -23.02 8.36
C LEU A 135 -21.56 -22.97 8.29
N HIS A 136 -22.15 -21.89 7.77
CA HIS A 136 -23.61 -21.80 7.60
C HIS A 136 -24.13 -22.80 6.55
N LEU A 137 -23.41 -22.99 5.46
CA LEU A 137 -23.77 -23.94 4.40
C LEU A 137 -23.77 -25.40 4.88
N LYS A 138 -22.98 -25.76 5.91
CA LYS A 138 -23.00 -27.10 6.50
C LYS A 138 -24.34 -27.45 7.15
N THR A 139 -25.09 -26.45 7.63
CA THR A 139 -26.38 -26.65 8.28
C THR A 139 -27.56 -26.55 7.32
N CYS A 140 -27.32 -26.20 6.06
CA CYS A 140 -28.37 -26.05 5.07
C CYS A 140 -28.84 -27.41 4.53
N SER A 141 -30.15 -27.61 4.54
CA SER A 141 -30.80 -28.82 3.99
C SER A 141 -31.34 -28.60 2.57
N THR A 142 -31.57 -27.35 2.16
CA THR A 142 -32.21 -27.00 0.89
C THR A 142 -31.29 -26.18 -0.01
N GLU A 143 -31.44 -26.38 -1.32
CA GLU A 143 -30.67 -25.69 -2.35
C GLU A 143 -30.97 -24.18 -2.40
N GLN A 144 -32.23 -23.80 -2.19
CA GLN A 144 -32.68 -22.41 -2.20
C GLN A 144 -31.96 -21.60 -1.10
N LEU A 145 -31.93 -22.12 0.13
CA LEU A 145 -31.23 -21.46 1.24
C LEU A 145 -29.72 -21.35 0.99
N ALA A 146 -29.10 -22.39 0.41
CA ALA A 146 -27.68 -22.36 0.07
C ALA A 146 -27.38 -21.25 -0.96
N THR A 147 -28.24 -21.12 -1.97
CA THR A 147 -28.10 -20.10 -3.02
C THR A 147 -28.33 -18.70 -2.47
N GLU A 148 -29.33 -18.51 -1.60
CA GLU A 148 -29.60 -17.24 -0.93
C GLU A 148 -28.42 -16.79 -0.06
N LEU A 149 -27.83 -17.68 0.74
CA LEU A 149 -26.67 -17.35 1.58
C LEU A 149 -25.45 -16.95 0.75
N VAL A 150 -25.20 -17.67 -0.35
CA VAL A 150 -24.11 -17.34 -1.27
C VAL A 150 -24.35 -15.96 -1.90
N GLN A 151 -25.59 -15.67 -2.28
CA GLN A 151 -25.95 -14.38 -2.87
C GLN A 151 -25.82 -13.23 -1.85
N GLN A 152 -26.30 -13.41 -0.62
CA GLN A 152 -26.10 -12.45 0.47
C GLN A 152 -24.61 -12.17 0.73
N CYS A 153 -23.77 -13.21 0.68
CA CYS A 153 -22.32 -13.06 0.84
C CYS A 153 -21.71 -12.25 -0.30
N ARG A 154 -22.17 -12.45 -1.55
CA ARG A 154 -21.76 -11.67 -2.71
C ARG A 154 -22.17 -10.21 -2.54
N ASP A 155 -23.44 -9.96 -2.25
CA ASP A 155 -24.03 -8.61 -2.16
C ASP A 155 -23.36 -7.78 -1.07
N SER A 156 -23.08 -8.40 0.09
CA SER A 156 -22.40 -7.75 1.22
C SER A 156 -20.96 -7.32 0.89
N HIS A 157 -20.36 -7.90 -0.14
CA HIS A 157 -18.97 -7.66 -0.54
C HIS A 157 -18.85 -7.24 -2.00
N VAL A 158 -19.92 -6.72 -2.60
CA VAL A 158 -19.85 -6.00 -3.88
C VAL A 158 -19.03 -4.74 -3.62
N ILE A 159 -17.79 -4.77 -4.07
CA ILE A 159 -16.90 -3.62 -4.04
C ILE A 159 -17.31 -2.73 -5.22
N GLY A 160 -17.94 -1.59 -4.92
CA GLY A 160 -18.01 -0.45 -5.84
C GLY A 160 -16.66 0.24 -6.01
#